data_AF-A0A6I3KP56-F1
#
_entry.id   AF-A0A6I3KP56-F1
#
_cell.length_a   1.000
_cell.length_b   1.000
_cell.length_c   1.000
_cell.angle_alpha   90.00
_cell.angle_beta   90.00
_cell.angle_gamma   90.00
#
_symmetry.space_group_name_H-M   'P 1'
#
loop_
_entity.id
_entity.type
_entity.pdbx_description
1 polymer ?
#
loop_
_entity_poly.entity_id
_entity_poly.type
_entity_poly.pdbx_seq_one_letter_code
_entity_poly.pdbx_strand_id
1 'polypeptide(L)'
;MTVRERLGLPVFGGGLNYGEPYETSDGATIITVTGTGGLLGPRPLGIFVVRADKVKWEPAVDMSRIALLGVLTGLISAVLGTAAVLRRPPWPDTAIRIVRRS
;
A
#
# COMPACT_ATOMS: atom_id res chain seq x y z
N MET A 1 31.02 19.70 -16.36
CA MET A 1 29.69 20.25 -16.03
C MET A 1 28.72 19.87 -17.12
N THR A 2 27.72 19.05 -16.81
CA THR A 2 26.79 18.50 -17.80
C THR A 2 25.42 19.18 -17.71
N VAL A 3 24.68 19.25 -18.82
CA VAL A 3 23.33 19.86 -18.92
C VAL A 3 22.35 19.37 -17.83
N ARG A 4 22.59 18.17 -17.29
CA ARG A 4 21.82 17.55 -16.20
C ARG A 4 21.88 18.34 -14.89
N GLU A 5 23.02 18.95 -14.57
CA GLU A 5 23.21 19.78 -13.37
C GLU A 5 22.45 21.11 -13.46
N ARG A 6 22.17 21.59 -14.69
CA ARG A 6 21.54 22.89 -14.95
C ARG A 6 20.01 22.87 -14.85
N LEU A 7 19.39 21.69 -14.95
CA LEU A 7 17.93 21.55 -15.03
C LEU A 7 17.29 21.04 -13.73
N GLY A 8 18.06 20.69 -12.70
CA GLY A 8 17.53 20.25 -11.39
C GLY A 8 16.48 19.14 -11.50
N LEU A 9 16.55 18.32 -12.56
CA LEU A 9 15.54 17.30 -12.81
C LEU A 9 15.67 16.23 -11.72
N PRO A 10 14.57 15.85 -11.04
CA PRO A 10 14.62 14.76 -10.08
C PRO A 10 15.16 13.53 -10.79
N VAL A 11 16.26 13.00 -10.29
CA VAL A 11 16.76 11.70 -10.71
C VAL A 11 15.72 10.69 -10.23
N PHE A 12 14.81 10.28 -11.12
CA PHE A 12 13.96 9.09 -10.90
C PHE A 12 14.81 7.80 -10.99
N GLY A 13 16.02 7.83 -10.44
CA GLY A 13 16.86 6.66 -10.26
C GLY A 13 16.43 6.01 -8.95
N GLY A 14 16.07 4.74 -9.00
CA GLY A 14 15.76 3.93 -7.83
C GLY A 14 17.00 3.78 -6.93
N GLY A 15 17.26 4.78 -6.11
CA GLY A 15 18.35 4.83 -5.16
C GLY A 15 17.88 4.35 -3.79
N LEU A 16 18.69 3.50 -3.17
CA LEU A 16 18.59 3.19 -1.75
C LEU A 16 19.50 4.16 -0.99
N ASN A 17 18.95 4.86 -0.01
CA ASN A 17 19.72 5.64 0.95
C ASN A 17 19.84 4.81 2.22
N TYR A 18 21.07 4.49 2.59
CA TYR A 18 21.38 3.88 3.87
C TYR A 18 21.67 5.00 4.86
N GLY A 19 20.97 5.00 5.99
CA GLY A 19 21.23 5.92 7.08
C GLY A 19 22.53 5.59 7.79
N GLU A 20 23.00 6.53 8.62
CA GLU A 20 24.15 6.31 9.48
C GLU A 20 23.92 5.10 10.39
N PRO A 21 24.84 4.12 10.41
CA PRO A 21 24.73 2.97 11.30
C PRO A 21 24.70 3.41 12.77
N TYR A 22 23.69 2.95 13.50
CA TYR A 22 23.56 3.21 14.93
C TYR A 22 23.85 1.93 15.72
N GLU A 23 24.87 1.97 16.58
CA GLU A 23 25.15 0.87 17.49
C GLU A 23 24.33 1.01 18.77
N THR A 24 23.61 -0.06 19.10
CA THR A 24 22.84 -0.19 20.33
C THR A 24 23.72 -0.75 21.44
N SER A 25 23.42 -0.44 22.71
CA SER A 25 24.18 -0.88 23.89
C SER A 25 24.29 -2.40 24.05
N ASP A 26 23.46 -3.16 23.33
CA ASP A 26 23.44 -4.61 23.30
C ASP A 26 24.32 -5.22 22.18
N GLY A 27 25.08 -4.39 21.47
CA GLY A 27 25.99 -4.80 20.39
C GLY A 27 25.30 -5.05 19.05
N ALA A 28 24.08 -4.57 18.85
CA ALA A 28 23.41 -4.59 17.54
C ALA A 28 23.69 -3.29 16.75
N THR A 29 24.00 -3.42 15.46
CA THR A 29 24.09 -2.31 14.52
C THR A 29 22.79 -2.19 13.74
N ILE A 30 22.14 -1.03 13.83
CA ILE A 30 20.91 -0.70 13.12
C ILE A 30 21.25 0.19 11.92
N ILE A 31 20.86 -0.23 10.72
CA ILE A 31 21.05 0.54 9.48
C ILE A 31 19.67 0.80 8.89
N THR A 32 19.27 2.06 8.83
CA THR A 32 17.97 2.44 8.25
C THR A 32 18.07 2.50 6.73
N VAL A 33 17.01 2.07 6.04
CA VAL A 33 16.95 2.05 4.57
C VAL A 33 15.77 2.87 4.10
N THR A 34 16.07 3.90 3.32
CA THR A 34 15.08 4.82 2.75
C THR A 34 15.21 4.83 1.23
N GLY A 35 14.12 4.52 0.53
CA GLY A 35 14.07 4.69 -0.91
C GLY A 35 13.97 6.16 -1.28
N THR A 36 14.63 6.56 -2.36
CA THR A 36 14.31 7.79 -3.09
C THR A 36 12.91 7.63 -3.70
N GLY A 37 11.86 7.77 -2.89
CA GLY A 37 10.50 7.57 -3.37
C GLY A 37 10.20 8.54 -4.52
N GLY A 38 9.19 8.18 -5.31
CA GLY A 38 8.80 8.94 -6.51
C GLY A 38 8.15 10.28 -6.17
N LEU A 39 7.00 10.58 -6.77
CA LEU A 39 6.33 11.88 -6.63
C LEU A 39 6.01 12.30 -5.18
N LEU A 40 5.96 11.34 -4.26
CA LEU A 40 5.57 11.54 -2.85
C LEU A 40 6.76 11.73 -1.89
N GLY A 41 7.99 11.81 -2.41
CA GLY A 41 9.20 12.01 -1.62
C GLY A 41 9.78 10.72 -1.02
N PRO A 42 10.81 10.83 -0.15
CA PRO A 42 11.52 9.69 0.42
C PRO A 42 10.57 8.72 1.15
N ARG A 43 10.73 7.41 0.93
CA ARG A 43 9.89 6.38 1.55
C ARG A 43 10.72 5.48 2.43
N PRO A 44 10.41 5.34 3.74
CA PRO A 44 11.07 4.35 4.57
C PRO A 44 10.75 2.94 4.05
N LEU A 45 11.78 2.14 3.85
CA LEU A 45 11.64 0.76 3.37
C LEU A 45 11.77 -0.24 4.51
N GLY A 46 12.65 0.05 5.48
CA GLY A 46 12.89 -0.81 6.63
C GLY A 46 14.22 -0.53 7.30
N ILE A 47 14.61 -1.43 8.18
CA ILE A 47 15.88 -1.39 8.89
C ILE A 47 16.58 -2.75 8.77
N PHE A 48 17.90 -2.73 8.64
CA PHE A 48 18.75 -3.89 8.89
C PHE A 48 19.21 -3.86 10.33
N VAL A 49 19.06 -4.99 11.02
CA VAL A 49 19.59 -5.22 12.36
C VAL A 49 20.68 -6.27 12.23
N VAL A 50 21.93 -5.85 12.38
CA VAL A 50 23.11 -6.72 12.34
C VAL A 50 23.53 -6.98 13.78
N ARG A 51 23.69 -8.25 14.16
CA ARG A 51 24.22 -8.64 15.47
C ARG A 51 25.17 -9.81 15.28
N ALA A 52 26.44 -9.62 15.62
CA ALA A 52 27.49 -10.61 15.40
C ALA A 52 27.50 -11.10 13.94
N ASP A 53 27.16 -12.38 13.71
CA ASP A 53 27.10 -13.03 12.40
C ASP A 53 25.69 -13.08 11.78
N LYS A 54 24.69 -12.48 12.44
CA LYS A 54 23.29 -12.53 12.00
C LYS A 54 22.84 -11.17 11.48
N VAL A 55 22.16 -11.19 10.34
CA VAL A 55 21.48 -10.03 9.75
C VAL A 55 19.98 -10.31 9.72
N LYS A 56 19.19 -9.40 10.28
CA LYS A 56 17.73 -9.41 10.21
C LYS A 56 17.23 -8.18 9.46
N TRP A 57 16.29 -8.39 8.54
CA TRP A 57 15.57 -7.31 7.88
C TRP A 57 14.22 -7.10 8.56
N GLU A 58 13.91 -5.84 8.90
CA GLU A 58 12.62 -5.45 9.44
C GLU A 58 11.98 -4.40 8.53
N PRO A 59 10.89 -4.74 7.82
CA PRO A 59 10.28 -3.83 6.86
C PRO A 59 9.46 -2.73 7.53
N ALA A 60 9.51 -1.51 6.98
CA ALA A 60 8.70 -0.38 7.43
C ALA A 60 7.29 -0.40 6.78
N VAL A 61 6.49 -1.41 7.14
CA VAL A 61 5.14 -1.62 6.59
C VAL A 61 4.07 -1.14 7.56
N ASP A 62 3.19 -0.25 7.09
CA ASP A 62 2.02 0.19 7.83
C ASP A 62 0.82 -0.75 7.56
N MET A 63 0.65 -1.73 8.44
CA MET A 63 -0.42 -2.71 8.36
C MET A 63 -1.82 -2.08 8.50
N SER A 64 -1.95 -1.00 9.27
CA SER A 64 -3.22 -0.30 9.47
C SER A 64 -3.69 0.34 8.16
N ARG A 65 -2.78 0.96 7.40
CA ARG A 65 -3.10 1.50 6.07
C ARG A 65 -3.49 0.40 5.08
N ILE A 66 -2.79 -0.73 5.10
CA ILE A 66 -3.12 -1.88 4.22
C ILE A 66 -4.51 -2.42 4.57
N ALA A 67 -4.80 -2.60 5.85
CA ALA A 67 -6.11 -3.06 6.32
C ALA A 67 -7.22 -2.08 5.91
N LEU A 68 -7.00 -0.78 6.10
CA LEU A 68 -7.95 0.26 5.71
C LEU A 68 -8.25 0.22 4.22
N LEU A 69 -7.23 0.07 3.36
CA LEU A 69 -7.44 -0.07 1.92
C LEU A 69 -8.30 -1.31 1.59
N GLY A 70 -8.01 -2.45 2.23
CA GLY A 70 -8.81 -3.66 2.06
C GLY A 70 -10.27 -3.47 2.46
N VAL A 71 -10.52 -2.85 3.62
CA VAL A 71 -11.88 -2.54 4.11
C VAL A 71 -12.61 -1.58 3.17
N LEU A 72 -11.96 -0.51 2.71
CA LEU A 72 -12.57 0.46 1.79
C LEU A 72 -12.89 -0.17 0.44
N THR A 73 -11.97 -0.96 -0.13
CA THR A 73 -12.23 -1.67 -1.38
C THR A 73 -13.39 -2.65 -1.24
N GLY A 74 -13.42 -3.43 -0.14
CA GLY A 74 -14.52 -4.35 0.15
C GLY A 74 -15.86 -3.62 0.33
N LEU A 75 -15.88 -2.51 1.06
CA LEU A 75 -17.06 -1.69 1.27
C LEU A 75 -17.59 -1.11 -0.05
N ILE A 76 -16.72 -0.53 -0.88
CA ILE A 76 -17.10 0.00 -2.19
C ILE A 76 -17.68 -1.11 -3.07
N SER A 77 -17.03 -2.27 -3.11
CA SER A 77 -17.51 -3.43 -3.86
C SER A 77 -18.90 -3.88 -3.39
N ALA A 78 -19.12 -3.97 -2.08
CA ALA A 78 -20.41 -4.35 -1.50
C ALA A 78 -21.52 -3.32 -1.81
N VAL A 79 -21.21 -2.03 -1.70
CA VAL A 79 -22.13 -0.94 -2.06
C VAL A 79 -22.51 -1.02 -3.53
N LEU A 80 -21.54 -1.17 -4.43
CA LEU A 80 -21.79 -1.26 -5.87
C LEU A 80 -22.58 -2.53 -6.23
N GLY A 81 -22.25 -3.68 -5.63
CA GLY A 81 -22.99 -4.93 -5.82
C GLY A 81 -24.44 -4.81 -5.36
N THR A 82 -24.67 -4.27 -4.16
CA THR A 82 -26.01 -4.04 -3.62
C THR A 82 -26.80 -3.05 -4.49
N ALA A 83 -26.17 -1.94 -4.89
CA ALA A 83 -26.78 -0.95 -5.77
C ALA A 83 -27.14 -1.54 -7.15
N ALA A 84 -26.31 -2.44 -7.68
CA ALA A 84 -26.60 -3.13 -8.93
C ALA A 84 -27.83 -4.03 -8.81
N VAL A 85 -27.92 -4.81 -7.74
CA VAL A 85 -29.10 -5.65 -7.45
C VAL A 85 -30.36 -4.80 -7.28
N LEU A 86 -30.27 -3.65 -6.61
CA LEU A 86 -31.42 -2.76 -6.46
C LEU A 86 -31.85 -2.09 -7.78
N ARG A 87 -30.90 -1.73 -8.65
CA ARG A 87 -31.19 -1.05 -9.93
C ARG A 87 -31.70 -2.00 -11.01
N ARG A 88 -31.20 -3.23 -11.05
CA ARG A 88 -31.60 -4.26 -12.00
C ARG A 88 -31.75 -5.56 -11.23
N PRO A 89 -32.88 -5.71 -10.50
CA PRO A 89 -33.14 -6.93 -9.76
C PRO A 89 -33.01 -8.12 -10.71
N PRO A 90 -32.18 -9.13 -10.35
CA PRO A 90 -31.95 -10.28 -11.21
C PRO A 90 -33.16 -11.23 -11.24
N TRP A 91 -34.17 -11.02 -10.39
CA TRP A 91 -35.35 -11.86 -10.37
C TRP A 91 -36.36 -11.43 -11.44
N PRO A 92 -36.99 -12.41 -12.12
CA PRO A 92 -38.04 -12.12 -13.10
C PRO A 92 -39.25 -11.44 -12.44
N ASP A 93 -39.85 -10.49 -13.16
CA ASP A 93 -41.03 -9.74 -12.71
C ASP A 93 -42.16 -10.69 -12.31
N THR A 94 -42.41 -10.76 -11.00
CA THR A 94 -43.38 -11.69 -10.43
C THR A 94 -44.75 -11.01 -10.43
N ALA A 95 -45.37 -10.90 -11.61
CA ALA A 95 -46.77 -10.48 -11.69
C ALA A 95 -47.68 -11.65 -11.27
N ILE A 96 -48.20 -11.61 -10.04
CA ILE A 96 -49.20 -12.57 -9.58
C ILE A 96 -50.50 -12.33 -10.37
N ARG A 97 -50.78 -13.17 -11.38
CA ARG A 97 -52.03 -13.13 -12.13
C ARG A 97 -53.11 -13.93 -11.39
N ILE A 98 -53.97 -13.26 -10.65
CA ILE A 98 -55.15 -13.89 -10.04
C ILE A 98 -56.21 -14.07 -11.13
N VAL A 99 -56.37 -15.29 -11.63
CA VAL A 99 -57.48 -15.64 -12.54
C VAL A 99 -58.66 -16.11 -11.71
N ARG A 100 -59.74 -15.32 -11.66
CA ARG A 100 -61.01 -15.73 -11.05
C ARG A 100 -61.73 -16.66 -12.03
N ARG A 101 -61.88 -17.94 -11.67
CA ARG A 101 -62.78 -18.85 -12.39
C ARG A 101 -64.22 -18.50 -12.02
N SER A 102 -65.03 -18.18 -13.03
CA SER A 102 -66.49 -18.20 -12.99
C SER A 102 -66.99 -19.50 -13.62
#